data_AF-A0A533W3C5-F1
#
_entry.id   AF-A0A533W3C5-F1
#
_cell.length_a   1.000
_cell.length_b   1.000
_cell.length_c   1.000
_cell.angle_alpha   90.00
_cell.angle_beta   90.00
_cell.angle_gamma   90.00
#
_symmetry.space_group_name_H-M   'P 1'
#
loop_
_entity.id
_entity.type
_entity.pdbx_description
1 polymer ?
#
loop_
_entity_poly.entity_id
_entity_poly.type
_entity_poly.pdbx_seq_one_letter_code
_entity_poly.pdbx_strand_id
1 'polypeptide(L)'
;MLEVKVREFRHSDYDSHATIRDALDPTHPLFLDRAKYEDSCFGRTRYRMKRYVAESDRGEIVGVGGFEHLFFSYQPHRFALSVELHPAWQRRGIGGLLYERLESELRSAGAEAWALVDSTQARASRSSRRGGLSRREEYWNQRWT
;
A
#
# COMPACT_ATOMS: atom_id res chain seq x y z
N MET A 1 -23.11 8.28 -8.76
CA MET A 1 -22.02 8.35 -7.75
C MET A 1 -21.35 6.99 -7.80
N LEU A 2 -20.05 6.92 -8.11
CA LEU A 2 -19.34 5.63 -8.12
C LEU A 2 -19.15 5.19 -6.68
N GLU A 3 -19.85 4.14 -6.27
CA GLU A 3 -19.68 3.56 -4.95
C GLU A 3 -18.42 2.68 -4.98
N VAL A 4 -17.54 2.87 -3.99
CA VAL A 4 -16.30 2.12 -3.87
C VAL A 4 -16.28 1.48 -2.49
N LYS A 5 -16.09 0.16 -2.47
CA LYS A 5 -16.00 -0.61 -1.24
C LYS A 5 -14.56 -0.98 -0.95
N VAL A 6 -14.16 -0.84 0.31
CA VAL A 6 -12.86 -1.34 0.78
C VAL A 6 -13.03 -2.74 1.37
N ARG A 7 -12.22 -3.69 0.91
CA ARG A 7 -12.19 -5.07 1.44
C ARG A 7 -10.77 -5.61 1.55
N GLU A 8 -10.60 -6.71 2.29
CA GLU A 8 -9.30 -7.38 2.38
C GLU A 8 -8.84 -7.91 1.00
N PHE A 9 -7.53 -7.84 0.78
CA PHE A 9 -6.86 -8.36 -0.41
C PHE A 9 -6.89 -9.89 -0.42
N ARG A 10 -7.18 -10.47 -1.58
CA ARG A 10 -7.30 -11.90 -1.82
C ARG A 10 -6.33 -12.33 -2.91
N HIS A 11 -6.10 -13.64 -3.02
CA HIS A 11 -5.23 -14.18 -4.06
C HIS A 11 -5.75 -13.87 -5.49
N SER A 12 -7.05 -13.71 -5.69
CA SER A 12 -7.63 -13.29 -6.98
C SER A 12 -7.28 -11.85 -7.38
N ASP A 13 -6.81 -11.01 -6.46
CA ASP A 13 -6.59 -9.59 -6.72
C ASP A 13 -5.18 -9.27 -7.22
N TYR A 14 -4.28 -10.28 -7.28
CA TYR A 14 -2.91 -10.06 -7.75
C TYR A 14 -2.86 -9.51 -9.17
N ASP A 15 -3.69 -10.02 -10.08
CA ASP A 15 -3.70 -9.58 -11.48
C ASP A 15 -4.12 -8.11 -11.61
N SER A 16 -5.13 -7.69 -10.84
CA SER A 16 -5.54 -6.29 -10.79
C SER A 16 -4.51 -5.40 -10.10
N HIS A 17 -3.80 -5.92 -9.08
CA HIS A 17 -2.70 -5.20 -8.46
C HIS A 17 -1.55 -4.95 -9.44
N ALA A 18 -1.19 -5.95 -10.25
CA ALA A 18 -0.21 -5.78 -11.31
C ALA A 18 -0.66 -4.73 -12.33
N THR A 19 -1.93 -4.78 -12.75
CA THR A 19 -2.48 -3.79 -13.69
C THR A 19 -2.37 -2.36 -13.14
N ILE A 20 -2.69 -2.15 -11.86
CA ILE A 20 -2.53 -0.84 -11.20
C ILE A 20 -1.05 -0.43 -11.16
N ARG A 21 -0.15 -1.36 -10.82
CA ARG A 21 1.28 -1.08 -10.74
C ARG A 21 1.87 -0.72 -12.09
N ASP A 22 1.56 -1.49 -13.11
CA ASP A 22 2.03 -1.29 -14.48
C ASP A 22 1.50 0.05 -15.04
N ALA A 23 0.28 0.44 -14.68
CA ALA A 23 -0.26 1.76 -15.02
C ALA A 23 0.44 2.93 -14.29
N LEU A 24 0.99 2.69 -13.09
CA LEU A 24 1.71 3.69 -12.29
C LEU A 24 3.19 3.80 -12.67
N ASP A 25 3.83 2.69 -12.98
CA ASP A 25 5.22 2.61 -13.42
C ASP A 25 5.38 1.54 -14.52
N PRO A 26 5.10 1.91 -15.79
CA PRO A 26 5.23 1.01 -16.92
C PRO A 26 6.67 0.53 -17.15
N THR A 27 7.66 1.23 -16.60
CA THR A 27 9.08 0.91 -16.79
C THR A 27 9.58 -0.18 -15.85
N HIS A 28 8.87 -0.40 -14.74
CA HIS A 28 9.17 -1.44 -13.75
C HIS A 28 7.90 -2.25 -13.43
N PRO A 29 7.45 -3.09 -14.37
CA PRO A 29 6.22 -3.86 -14.19
C PRO A 29 6.30 -4.81 -13.00
N LEU A 30 5.15 -5.08 -12.41
CA LEU A 30 5.06 -6.03 -11.31
C LEU A 30 5.18 -7.46 -11.84
N PHE A 31 6.29 -8.13 -11.56
CA PHE A 31 6.37 -9.57 -11.80
C PHE A 31 5.49 -10.34 -10.80
N LEU A 32 4.31 -10.77 -11.25
CA LEU A 32 3.30 -11.45 -10.44
C LEU A 32 3.84 -12.64 -9.66
N ASP A 33 4.59 -13.52 -10.31
CA ASP A 33 5.15 -14.73 -9.67
C ASP A 33 6.15 -14.36 -8.58
N ARG A 34 6.96 -13.33 -8.81
CA ARG A 34 7.87 -12.78 -7.80
C ARG A 34 7.09 -12.21 -6.62
N ALA A 35 6.05 -11.41 -6.87
CA ALA A 35 5.24 -10.82 -5.81
C ALA A 35 4.55 -11.89 -4.95
N LYS A 36 3.96 -12.91 -5.59
CA LYS A 36 3.37 -14.07 -4.90
C LYS A 36 4.40 -14.84 -4.09
N TYR A 37 5.60 -15.06 -4.65
CA TYR A 37 6.69 -15.73 -3.97
C TYR A 37 7.19 -14.94 -2.75
N GLU A 38 7.46 -13.65 -2.90
CA GLU A 38 7.88 -12.75 -1.82
C GLU A 38 6.86 -12.74 -0.67
N ASP A 39 5.57 -12.69 -0.98
CA ASP A 39 4.51 -12.79 0.01
C ASP A 39 4.45 -14.15 0.71
N SER A 40 4.73 -15.24 -0.01
CA SER A 40 4.77 -16.60 0.54
C SER A 40 5.95 -16.81 1.49
N CYS A 41 7.07 -16.11 1.25
CA CYS A 41 8.26 -16.15 2.10
C CYS A 41 8.19 -15.18 3.29
N PHE A 42 7.14 -14.35 3.38
CA PHE A 42 7.03 -13.35 4.42
C PHE A 42 6.88 -14.03 5.79
N GLY A 43 7.83 -13.76 6.70
CA GLY A 43 7.91 -14.36 8.03
C GLY A 43 6.80 -13.88 8.98
N ARG A 44 5.56 -14.31 8.74
CA ARG A 44 4.34 -13.88 9.45
C ARG A 44 4.35 -14.13 10.97
N THR A 45 5.26 -14.96 11.46
CA THR A 45 5.46 -15.22 12.89
C THR A 45 6.00 -13.99 13.63
N ARG A 46 6.83 -13.17 12.96
CA ARG A 46 7.47 -11.98 13.54
C ARG A 46 6.99 -10.68 12.88
N TYR A 47 6.76 -10.73 11.58
CA TYR A 47 6.41 -9.56 10.79
C TYR A 47 4.91 -9.53 10.51
N ARG A 48 4.33 -8.34 10.53
CA ARG A 48 2.94 -8.13 10.12
C ARG A 48 2.91 -7.43 8.76
N MET A 49 2.08 -7.95 7.88
CA MET A 49 1.71 -7.33 6.62
C MET A 49 0.21 -7.56 6.40
N LYS A 50 -0.50 -6.53 5.94
CA LYS A 50 -1.89 -6.66 5.49
C LYS A 50 -2.15 -5.73 4.31
N ARG A 51 -3.04 -6.15 3.42
CA ARG A 51 -3.46 -5.38 2.25
C ARG A 51 -4.99 -5.33 2.14
N TYR A 52 -5.45 -4.22 1.58
CA TYR A 52 -6.83 -3.93 1.26
C TYR A 52 -6.92 -3.48 -0.19
N VAL A 53 -8.08 -3.71 -0.79
CA VAL A 53 -8.41 -3.24 -2.13
C VAL A 53 -9.61 -2.32 -2.08
N ALA A 54 -9.61 -1.34 -2.98
CA ALA A 54 -10.78 -0.54 -3.32
C ALA A 54 -11.42 -1.16 -4.56
N GLU A 55 -12.65 -1.63 -4.40
CA GLU A 55 -13.44 -2.28 -5.44
C GLU A 55 -14.59 -1.37 -5.88
N SER A 56 -14.72 -1.12 -7.17
CA SER A 56 -15.85 -0.38 -7.73
C SER A 56 -17.15 -1.19 -7.63
N ASP A 57 -18.29 -0.52 -7.79
CA ASP A 57 -19.61 -1.13 -7.98
C ASP A 57 -19.66 -2.18 -9.11
N ARG A 58 -18.77 -2.09 -10.10
CA ARG A 58 -18.61 -3.05 -11.20
C ARG A 58 -17.71 -4.24 -10.88
N GLY A 59 -17.16 -4.30 -9.66
CA GLY A 59 -16.22 -5.34 -9.25
C GLY A 59 -14.78 -5.12 -9.71
N GLU A 60 -14.47 -3.95 -10.24
CA GLU A 60 -13.10 -3.63 -10.69
C GLU A 60 -12.25 -3.20 -9.50
N ILE A 61 -11.04 -3.74 -9.38
CA ILE A 61 -10.09 -3.27 -8.37
C ILE A 61 -9.40 -2.01 -8.91
N VAL A 62 -9.65 -0.90 -8.25
CA VAL A 62 -9.22 0.44 -8.68
C VAL A 62 -8.11 1.01 -7.81
N GLY A 63 -7.84 0.36 -6.68
CA GLY A 63 -6.78 0.74 -5.77
C GLY A 63 -6.38 -0.39 -4.83
N VAL A 64 -5.13 -0.35 -4.38
CA VAL A 64 -4.55 -1.26 -3.40
C VAL A 64 -3.86 -0.44 -2.33
N GLY A 65 -4.12 -0.77 -1.07
CA GLY A 65 -3.45 -0.18 0.08
C GLY A 65 -2.90 -1.26 0.98
N GLY A 66 -1.76 -1.02 1.61
CA GLY A 66 -1.14 -2.00 2.50
C GLY A 66 -0.31 -1.38 3.59
N PHE A 67 -0.03 -2.17 4.62
CA PHE A 67 1.01 -1.86 5.58
C PHE A 67 1.89 -3.09 5.81
N GLU A 68 3.14 -2.84 6.17
CA GLU A 68 4.10 -3.87 6.53
C GLU A 68 5.13 -3.37 7.54
N HIS A 69 5.73 -4.29 8.29
CA HIS A 69 6.98 -4.01 8.99
C HIS A 69 8.13 -3.88 7.98
N LEU A 70 8.98 -2.88 8.17
CA LEU A 70 10.22 -2.76 7.39
C LEU A 70 11.19 -3.88 7.80
N PHE A 71 11.43 -4.83 6.89
CA PHE A 71 12.26 -6.01 7.17
C PHE A 71 13.70 -5.66 7.59
N PHE A 72 14.25 -4.55 7.06
CA PHE A 72 15.60 -4.07 7.37
C PHE A 72 15.67 -3.16 8.60
N SER A 73 14.54 -2.77 9.19
CA SER A 73 14.47 -1.89 10.36
C SER A 73 13.29 -2.27 11.26
N TYR A 74 13.25 -3.55 11.63
CA TYR A 74 12.15 -4.10 12.42
C TYR A 74 11.97 -3.34 13.73
N GLN A 75 10.80 -2.75 13.88
CA GLN A 75 10.32 -2.14 15.11
C GLN A 75 8.87 -2.62 15.30
N PRO A 76 8.54 -3.34 16.39
CA PRO A 76 7.24 -4.03 16.53
C PRO A 76 6.02 -3.13 16.31
N HIS A 77 6.12 -1.86 16.68
CA HIS A 77 5.04 -0.88 16.65
C HIS A 77 5.19 0.18 15.54
N ARG A 78 6.11 0.00 14.59
CA ARG A 78 6.31 0.94 13.47
C ARG A 78 6.16 0.29 12.11
N PHE A 79 5.37 0.93 11.25
CA PHE A 79 4.96 0.35 9.97
C PHE A 79 5.26 1.28 8.80
N ALA A 80 5.52 0.69 7.64
CA ALA A 80 5.41 1.37 6.37
C ALA A 80 4.00 1.14 5.82
N LEU A 81 3.42 2.18 5.23
CA LEU A 81 2.08 2.16 4.64
C LEU A 81 2.21 2.57 3.17
N SER A 82 1.53 1.89 2.26
CA SER A 82 1.44 2.28 0.85
C SER A 82 0.00 2.37 0.38
N VAL A 83 -0.27 3.31 -0.53
CA VAL A 83 -1.55 3.43 -1.24
C VAL A 83 -1.26 3.65 -2.71
N GLU A 84 -1.85 2.81 -3.55
CA GLU A 84 -1.71 2.78 -5.01
C GLU A 84 -3.10 2.84 -5.62
N LEU A 85 -3.36 3.81 -6.49
CA LEU A 85 -4.60 3.90 -7.24
C LEU A 85 -4.31 3.88 -8.73
N HIS A 86 -5.17 3.20 -9.49
CA HIS A 86 -5.15 3.30 -10.93
C HIS A 86 -5.25 4.78 -11.35
N PRO A 87 -4.42 5.29 -12.29
CA PRO A 87 -4.41 6.71 -12.67
C PRO A 87 -5.78 7.30 -13.00
N ALA A 88 -6.63 6.53 -13.70
CA ALA A 88 -7.99 6.94 -14.05
C ALA A 88 -8.94 7.15 -12.85
N TRP A 89 -8.61 6.62 -11.67
CA TRP A 89 -9.43 6.63 -10.46
C TRP A 89 -8.89 7.54 -9.36
N GLN A 90 -7.81 8.28 -9.64
CA GLN A 90 -7.24 9.26 -8.72
C GLN A 90 -8.15 10.50 -8.57
N ARG A 91 -7.92 11.28 -7.51
CA ARG A 91 -8.64 12.54 -7.21
C ARG A 91 -10.16 12.38 -7.04
N ARG A 92 -10.56 11.23 -6.47
CA ARG A 92 -11.96 10.86 -6.18
C ARG A 92 -12.19 10.47 -4.71
N GLY A 93 -11.24 10.76 -3.82
CA GLY A 93 -11.31 10.38 -2.40
C GLY A 93 -10.99 8.91 -2.07
N ILE A 94 -10.83 8.03 -3.07
CA ILE A 94 -10.58 6.59 -2.87
C ILE A 94 -9.29 6.31 -2.09
N GLY A 95 -8.24 7.10 -2.32
CA GLY A 95 -6.99 6.98 -1.57
C GLY A 95 -7.15 7.26 -0.08
N GLY A 96 -8.03 8.22 0.26
CA GLY A 96 -8.41 8.52 1.65
C GLY A 96 -9.12 7.35 2.29
N LEU A 97 -10.08 6.73 1.60
CA LEU A 97 -10.80 5.54 2.09
C LEU A 97 -9.85 4.37 2.41
N LEU A 98 -8.88 4.11 1.52
CA LEU A 98 -7.86 3.09 1.77
C LEU A 98 -6.96 3.46 2.96
N TYR A 99 -6.52 4.72 3.03
CA TYR A 99 -5.68 5.20 4.13
C TYR A 99 -6.39 5.08 5.49
N GLU A 100 -7.64 5.55 5.59
CA GLU A 100 -8.44 5.46 6.82
C GLU A 100 -8.63 4.01 7.28
N ARG A 101 -8.88 3.09 6.33
CA ARG A 101 -8.97 1.66 6.64
C ARG A 101 -7.66 1.13 7.22
N LEU A 102 -6.52 1.47 6.62
CA LEU A 102 -5.19 1.04 7.04
C LEU A 102 -4.82 1.65 8.40
N GLU A 103 -5.06 2.94 8.60
CA GLU A 103 -4.85 3.62 9.87
C GLU A 103 -5.67 3.00 10.99
N SER A 104 -6.95 2.71 10.74
CA SER A 104 -7.80 2.04 11.71
C SER A 104 -7.23 0.68 12.13
N GLU A 105 -6.74 -0.13 11.18
CA GLU A 105 -6.14 -1.43 11.49
C GLU A 105 -4.84 -1.29 12.30
N LEU A 106 -3.98 -0.34 11.92
CA LEU A 106 -2.73 -0.08 12.63
C LEU A 106 -2.98 0.38 14.06
N ARG A 107 -3.96 1.27 14.27
CA ARG A 107 -4.37 1.70 15.61
C ARG A 107 -4.90 0.54 16.44
N SER A 108 -5.80 -0.27 15.89
CA SER A 108 -6.31 -1.48 16.57
C SER A 108 -5.21 -2.49 16.88
N ALA A 109 -4.14 -2.53 16.07
CA ALA A 109 -2.98 -3.38 16.26
C ALA A 109 -1.95 -2.84 17.28
N GLY A 110 -2.16 -1.63 17.83
CA GLY A 110 -1.24 -0.98 18.76
C GLY A 110 0.00 -0.39 18.09
N ALA A 111 -0.13 0.11 16.86
CA ALA A 111 0.95 0.84 16.19
C ALA A 111 1.18 2.20 16.89
N GLU A 112 2.45 2.51 17.13
CA GLU A 112 2.89 3.80 17.69
C GLU A 112 3.23 4.81 16.59
N ALA A 113 3.64 4.33 15.41
CA ALA A 113 3.95 5.16 14.26
C ALA A 113 3.80 4.42 12.93
N TRP A 114 3.50 5.16 11.87
CA TRP A 114 3.63 4.68 10.50
C TRP A 114 4.02 5.82 9.57
N ALA A 115 4.56 5.48 8.41
CA ALA A 115 4.84 6.43 7.35
C ALA A 115 4.26 5.95 6.03
N LEU A 116 3.56 6.85 5.34
CA LEU A 116 3.18 6.63 3.96
C LEU A 116 4.45 6.66 3.09
N VAL A 117 4.70 5.57 2.39
CA VAL A 117 5.80 5.41 1.44
C VAL A 117 5.22 5.30 0.04
N ASP A 118 5.89 5.93 -0.93
CA ASP A 118 5.58 5.64 -2.33
C ASP A 118 5.89 4.16 -2.55
N SER A 119 4.92 3.42 -3.06
CA SER A 119 5.05 1.99 -3.28
C SER A 119 6.20 1.60 -4.23
N THR A 120 6.65 2.51 -5.10
CA THR A 120 7.86 2.34 -5.91
C THR A 120 9.11 2.42 -5.03
N GLN A 121 9.12 3.33 -4.05
CA GLN A 121 10.20 3.48 -3.07
C GLN A 121 10.17 2.45 -1.93
N ALA A 122 9.00 1.91 -1.57
CA ALA A 122 8.83 0.84 -0.59
C ALA A 122 9.62 -0.42 -1.00
N ARG A 123 9.67 -0.71 -2.31
CA ARG A 123 10.50 -1.77 -2.88
C ARG A 123 11.95 -1.33 -3.15
N ALA A 124 12.17 -0.05 -3.46
CA ALA A 124 13.48 0.50 -3.80
C ALA A 124 14.35 0.94 -2.59
N SER A 125 13.96 0.65 -1.35
CA SER A 125 14.85 0.85 -0.18
C SER A 125 16.00 -0.17 -0.14
N ARG A 126 16.82 -0.20 -1.19
CA ARG A 126 18.24 -0.61 -1.21
C ARG A 126 19.18 0.56 -0.92
N SER A 127 18.66 1.76 -0.69
CA SER A 127 19.47 2.95 -0.38
C SER A 127 19.19 3.46 1.03
N SER A 128 20.14 3.22 1.91
CA SER A 128 20.21 3.75 3.27
C SER A 128 20.32 5.28 3.24
N ARG A 129 19.30 5.99 3.67
CA ARG A 129 19.49 7.30 4.32
C ARG A 129 18.94 7.23 5.74
N ARG A 130 19.86 7.30 6.69
CA ARG A 130 19.55 7.64 8.09
C ARG A 130 18.92 9.03 8.08
N GLY A 131 17.60 9.08 8.06
CA GLY A 131 16.81 10.30 8.18
C GLY A 131 15.48 9.87 8.76
N GLY A 132 15.14 10.41 9.93
CA GLY A 132 13.98 9.99 10.71
C GLY A 132 12.69 9.95 9.89
N LEU A 133 11.78 9.09 10.33
CA LEU A 133 10.35 9.10 9.99
C LEU A 133 9.84 10.53 10.23
N SER A 134 9.92 11.36 9.21
CA SER A 134 9.47 12.74 9.25
C SER A 134 8.00 12.72 8.87
N ARG A 135 7.18 13.29 9.76
CA ARG A 135 5.76 13.56 9.57
C ARG A 135 5.61 14.43 8.31
N ARG A 136 5.27 13.80 7.18
CA ARG A 136 5.13 14.47 5.87
C ARG A 136 3.65 14.78 5.63
N GLU A 137 3.18 15.89 6.22
CA GLU A 137 1.93 16.52 5.82
C GLU A 137 2.08 17.25 4.44
N GLU A 138 3.30 17.48 3.97
CA GLU A 138 3.60 18.36 2.81
C GLU A 138 3.54 17.69 1.42
N TYR A 139 3.59 16.36 1.33
CA TYR A 139 3.43 15.65 0.05
C TYR A 139 1.94 15.41 -0.33
N TRP A 140 1.02 15.72 0.59
CA TRP A 140 -0.43 15.52 0.41
C TRP A 140 -1.04 16.43 -0.67
N ASN A 141 -0.57 17.68 -0.80
CA ASN A 141 -1.22 18.68 -1.67
C ASN A 141 -0.88 18.57 -3.16
N GLN A 142 0.21 17.91 -3.55
CA GLN A 142 0.69 17.99 -4.94
C GLN A 142 0.27 16.80 -5.82
N ARG A 143 -0.24 15.71 -5.22
CA ARG A 143 -0.61 14.49 -5.97
C ARG A 143 -2.11 14.15 -5.90
N TRP A 144 -2.88 14.83 -5.05
CA TRP A 144 -4.25 14.42 -4.69
C TRP A 144 -5.31 15.53 -4.69
N THR A 145 -5.04 16.68 -5.34
CA THR A 145 -6.06 17.70 -5.70
C THR A 145 -6.25 17.73 -7.21
#